data_AF-A0A3A9ELV4-F1
#
_entry.id   AF-A0A3A9ELV4-F1
#
_cell.length_a   1.000
_cell.length_b   1.000
_cell.length_c   1.000
_cell.angle_alpha   90.00
_cell.angle_beta   90.00
_cell.angle_gamma   90.00
#
_symmetry.space_group_name_H-M   'P 1'
#
loop_
_entity.id
_entity.type
_entity.pdbx_description
1 polymer ?
#
loop_
_entity_poly.entity_id
_entity_poly.type
_entity_poly.pdbx_seq_one_letter_code
_entity_poly.pdbx_strand_id
1 'polypeptide(L)'
;MICPNCGRNIPDGTVCPCTLEAPPPLLSDNPAVNVVKTIGSSPLFLTMAILFSASALLTVFSSMGLSDALSNIYYYAYAYGLYDYIDSIANMLDMIRATSVANAIIGSIPAILLAVAMWIHFVTCRNRMSGNISTAGLTICKVFRYIYMVALCLCAFLVLAGIALVLIVVLSEGVPPMAFAGSEDEVLLSIIVIMAIVTLVCIFAFVLGITYQASLIRMINRTKTVAQSGMADDRVSSYLVGMTYFVAVCTLISGVFALFTAPISAVGTLCQGSALILAAVLLGRYRTAMNQVLFPPVQPAVPPMYADLFPGQQPQQAGPDGQPVPQDPADGFQQPPQQ
;
A
#
# COMPACT_ATOMS: atom_id res chain seq x y z
N MET A 1 4.68 -12.51 25.36
CA MET A 1 5.47 -12.86 24.15
C MET A 1 4.65 -13.81 23.29
N ILE A 2 4.72 -13.72 21.95
CA ILE A 2 3.99 -14.65 21.06
C ILE A 2 4.85 -15.90 20.78
N CYS A 3 4.24 -17.07 20.83
CA CYS A 3 4.94 -18.31 20.49
C CYS A 3 5.19 -18.40 18.97
N PRO A 4 6.41 -18.75 18.53
CA PRO A 4 6.76 -18.85 17.11
C PRO A 4 6.03 -19.97 16.35
N ASN A 5 5.64 -21.06 17.04
CA ASN A 5 4.92 -22.19 16.44
C ASN A 5 3.40 -21.95 16.38
N CYS A 6 2.74 -21.66 17.51
CA CYS A 6 1.28 -21.52 17.59
C CYS A 6 0.74 -20.10 17.29
N GLY A 7 1.57 -19.06 17.40
CA GLY A 7 1.11 -17.67 17.27
C GLY A 7 0.24 -17.16 18.45
N ARG A 8 0.05 -17.99 19.49
CA ARG A 8 -0.65 -17.64 20.73
C ARG A 8 0.13 -16.63 21.56
N ASN A 9 -0.57 -15.67 22.17
CA ASN A 9 0.04 -14.74 23.12
C ASN A 9 0.23 -15.45 24.48
N ILE A 10 1.47 -15.54 24.93
CA ILE A 10 1.85 -16.09 26.23
C ILE A 10 2.39 -14.94 27.08
N PRO A 11 1.56 -14.34 27.96
CA PRO A 11 2.01 -13.25 28.81
C PRO A 11 3.03 -13.72 29.86
N ASP A 12 2.98 -14.99 30.27
CA ASP A 12 3.75 -15.52 31.41
C ASP A 12 5.11 -16.15 31.04
N GLY A 13 5.48 -16.15 29.75
CA GLY A 13 6.75 -16.73 29.28
C GLY A 13 6.87 -18.26 29.40
N THR A 14 5.78 -18.95 29.72
CA THR A 14 5.71 -20.42 29.78
C THR A 14 5.81 -21.06 28.38
N VAL A 15 6.19 -22.33 28.32
CA VAL A 15 6.29 -23.09 27.05
C VAL A 15 4.90 -23.26 26.41
N CYS A 16 4.71 -22.92 25.12
CA CYS A 16 3.43 -23.15 24.43
C CYS A 16 3.19 -24.67 24.34
N PRO A 17 2.00 -25.19 24.67
CA PRO A 17 1.69 -26.61 24.48
C PRO A 17 1.89 -27.08 23.02
N CYS A 18 1.81 -26.18 22.03
CA CYS A 18 2.13 -26.49 20.65
C CYS A 18 3.60 -26.83 20.35
N THR A 19 4.53 -26.63 21.30
CA THR A 19 5.91 -27.08 21.14
C THR A 19 6.08 -28.54 21.59
N LEU A 20 5.05 -29.11 22.23
CA LEU A 20 5.03 -30.48 22.74
C LEU A 20 4.23 -31.41 21.80
N GLU A 21 3.21 -30.90 21.10
CA GLU A 21 2.55 -31.62 20.01
C GLU A 21 3.29 -31.45 18.67
N ALA A 22 3.69 -32.57 18.05
CA ALA A 22 4.05 -32.62 16.64
C ALA A 22 2.76 -32.93 15.85
N PRO A 23 2.30 -32.11 14.88
CA PRO A 23 2.98 -31.06 14.10
C PRO A 23 2.56 -29.61 14.50
N PRO A 24 3.26 -28.56 14.02
CA PRO A 24 2.84 -27.17 14.24
C PRO A 24 1.41 -26.94 13.69
N PRO A 25 0.57 -26.17 14.39
CA PRO A 25 -0.80 -25.91 13.94
C PRO A 25 -0.80 -25.24 12.56
N LEU A 26 -1.68 -25.71 11.67
CA LEU A 26 -1.78 -25.29 10.26
C LEU A 26 -2.10 -23.79 10.07
N LEU A 27 -2.51 -23.12 11.15
CA LEU A 27 -2.92 -21.72 11.22
C LEU A 27 -2.54 -21.16 12.59
N SER A 28 -2.31 -19.84 12.68
CA SER A 28 -2.09 -19.18 13.98
C SER A 28 -3.36 -19.27 14.82
N ASP A 29 -3.22 -19.65 16.09
CA ASP A 29 -4.34 -19.68 17.06
C ASP A 29 -4.89 -18.27 17.34
N ASN A 30 -4.12 -17.23 17.00
CA ASN A 30 -4.53 -15.85 17.18
C ASN A 30 -5.37 -15.35 15.98
N PRO A 31 -6.64 -14.94 16.19
CA PRO A 31 -7.53 -14.52 15.11
C PRO A 31 -7.05 -13.24 14.40
N ALA A 32 -6.39 -12.32 15.08
CA ALA A 32 -5.86 -11.09 14.47
C ALA A 32 -4.68 -11.40 13.53
N VAL A 33 -3.78 -12.30 13.95
CA VAL A 33 -2.67 -12.78 13.11
C VAL A 33 -3.21 -13.57 11.92
N ASN A 34 -4.27 -14.35 12.13
CA ASN A 34 -4.91 -15.10 11.05
C ASN A 34 -5.54 -14.18 9.99
N VAL A 35 -6.15 -13.05 10.37
CA VAL A 35 -6.63 -12.03 9.42
C VAL A 35 -5.49 -11.50 8.55
N VAL A 36 -4.35 -11.14 9.16
CA VAL A 36 -3.18 -10.65 8.41
C VAL A 36 -2.67 -11.72 7.44
N LYS A 37 -2.58 -12.99 7.87
CA LYS A 37 -2.18 -14.10 6.99
C LYS A 37 -3.16 -14.34 5.85
N THR A 38 -4.46 -14.31 6.15
CA THR A 38 -5.52 -14.55 5.16
C THR A 38 -5.51 -13.46 4.08
N ILE A 39 -5.36 -12.20 4.48
CA ILE A 39 -5.29 -11.07 3.54
C ILE A 39 -3.98 -11.08 2.76
N GLY A 40 -2.86 -11.30 3.45
CA GLY A 40 -1.53 -11.34 2.83
C GLY A 40 -1.30 -12.54 1.91
N SER A 41 -2.03 -13.64 2.09
CA SER A 41 -2.01 -14.81 1.18
C SER A 41 -3.15 -14.83 0.15
N SER A 42 -4.01 -13.80 0.16
CA SER A 42 -5.16 -13.73 -0.75
C SER A 42 -4.73 -13.60 -2.22
N PRO A 43 -5.55 -14.09 -3.17
CA PRO A 43 -5.26 -13.95 -4.60
C PRO A 43 -5.18 -12.48 -5.05
N LEU A 44 -5.92 -11.57 -4.39
CA LEU A 44 -5.83 -10.14 -4.67
C LEU A 44 -4.46 -9.56 -4.30
N PHE A 45 -3.90 -9.99 -3.19
CA PHE A 45 -2.54 -9.59 -2.79
C PHE A 45 -1.49 -10.13 -3.78
N LEU A 46 -1.67 -11.36 -4.26
CA LEU A 46 -0.81 -11.95 -5.28
C LEU A 46 -0.87 -11.15 -6.59
N THR A 47 -2.07 -10.81 -7.09
CA THR A 47 -2.21 -9.98 -8.30
C THR A 47 -1.54 -8.61 -8.14
N MET A 48 -1.71 -7.97 -6.97
CA MET A 48 -1.03 -6.71 -6.68
C MET A 48 0.50 -6.85 -6.70
N ALA A 49 1.06 -7.92 -6.12
CA ALA A 49 2.49 -8.18 -6.15
C ALA A 49 3.01 -8.39 -7.59
N ILE A 50 2.28 -9.14 -8.42
CA ILE A 50 2.60 -9.36 -9.83
C ILE A 50 2.58 -8.02 -10.60
N LEU A 51 1.57 -7.17 -10.38
CA LEU A 51 1.46 -5.88 -11.06
C LEU A 51 2.59 -4.92 -10.66
N PHE A 52 3.00 -4.89 -9.39
CA PHE A 52 4.16 -4.12 -8.98
C PHE A 52 5.45 -4.65 -9.63
N SER A 53 5.65 -5.97 -9.68
CA SER A 53 6.78 -6.57 -10.40
C SER A 53 6.76 -6.22 -11.90
N ALA A 54 5.60 -6.32 -12.57
CA ALA A 54 5.44 -5.97 -13.97
C ALA A 54 5.76 -4.48 -14.21
N SER A 55 5.27 -3.58 -13.35
CA SER A 55 5.58 -2.15 -13.44
C SER A 55 7.08 -1.87 -13.30
N ALA A 56 7.78 -2.57 -12.39
CA ALA A 56 9.21 -2.41 -12.19
C ALA A 56 10.00 -2.89 -13.43
N LEU A 57 9.64 -4.06 -13.97
CA LEU A 57 10.27 -4.60 -15.19
C LEU A 57 10.04 -3.69 -16.40
N LEU A 58 8.82 -3.22 -16.61
CA LEU A 58 8.49 -2.32 -17.72
C LEU A 58 9.19 -0.97 -17.59
N THR A 59 9.38 -0.47 -16.35
CA THR A 59 10.18 0.73 -16.11
C THR A 59 11.63 0.52 -16.54
N VAL A 60 12.24 -0.62 -16.18
CA VAL A 60 13.61 -0.97 -16.62
C VAL A 60 13.68 -1.10 -18.14
N PHE A 61 12.75 -1.81 -18.77
CA PHE A 61 12.75 -1.94 -20.23
C PHE A 61 12.53 -0.61 -20.95
N SER A 62 11.68 0.27 -20.42
CA SER A 62 11.44 1.59 -21.00
C SER A 62 12.71 2.45 -21.06
N SER A 63 13.62 2.25 -20.11
CA SER A 63 14.89 2.98 -20.07
C SER A 63 15.88 2.56 -21.15
N MET A 64 15.77 1.33 -21.64
CA MET A 64 16.61 0.83 -22.73
C MET A 64 16.22 1.46 -24.08
N GLY A 65 14.97 1.90 -24.23
CA GLY A 65 14.44 2.55 -25.43
C GLY A 65 14.85 4.04 -25.59
N LEU A 66 15.51 4.64 -24.60
CA LEU A 66 15.99 6.03 -24.67
C LEU A 66 16.97 6.27 -25.83
N SER A 67 17.72 5.24 -26.23
CA SER A 67 18.62 5.25 -27.39
C SER A 67 17.94 5.72 -28.68
N ASP A 68 16.71 5.27 -28.92
CA ASP A 68 16.01 5.49 -30.20
C ASP A 68 15.24 6.81 -30.20
N ALA A 69 14.85 7.33 -29.04
CA ALA A 69 14.24 8.65 -28.93
C ALA A 69 15.29 9.77 -29.13
N LEU A 70 16.49 9.60 -28.58
CA LEU A 70 17.58 10.59 -28.69
C LEU A 70 18.11 10.69 -30.14
N SER A 71 18.12 9.59 -30.89
CA SER A 71 18.50 9.61 -32.31
C SER A 71 17.46 10.32 -33.19
N ASN A 72 16.17 10.19 -32.87
CA ASN A 72 15.10 10.96 -33.53
C ASN A 72 15.22 12.45 -33.22
N ILE A 73 15.52 12.82 -31.97
CA ILE A 73 15.75 14.21 -31.59
C ILE A 73 16.94 14.80 -32.35
N TYR A 74 18.02 14.03 -32.51
CA TYR A 74 19.18 14.43 -33.33
C TYR A 74 18.79 14.68 -34.79
N TYR A 75 17.98 13.79 -35.37
CA TYR A 75 17.48 13.95 -36.75
C TYR A 75 16.56 15.18 -36.92
N TYR A 76 15.64 15.42 -35.98
CA TYR A 76 14.78 16.61 -36.01
C TYR A 76 15.59 17.90 -35.81
N ALA A 77 16.54 17.92 -34.87
CA ALA A 77 17.41 19.08 -34.66
C ALA A 77 18.24 19.44 -35.91
N TYR A 78 18.70 18.42 -36.65
CA TYR A 78 19.36 18.60 -37.94
C TYR A 78 18.40 19.18 -39.00
N ALA A 79 17.17 18.68 -39.08
CA ALA A 79 16.16 19.17 -40.01
C ALA A 79 15.72 20.63 -39.75
N TYR A 80 15.78 21.10 -38.50
CA TYR A 80 15.45 22.49 -38.11
C TYR A 80 16.60 23.48 -38.27
N GLY A 81 17.76 23.06 -38.81
CA GLY A 81 18.87 23.96 -39.11
C GLY A 81 19.62 24.48 -37.89
N LEU A 82 19.63 23.73 -36.78
CA LEU A 82 20.34 24.09 -35.55
C LEU A 82 21.85 23.77 -35.59
N TYR A 83 22.48 23.80 -36.78
CA TYR A 83 23.83 23.28 -37.04
C TYR A 83 24.91 23.79 -36.08
N ASP A 84 24.87 25.05 -35.67
CA ASP A 84 25.85 25.63 -34.72
C ASP A 84 25.72 25.08 -33.29
N TYR A 85 24.55 24.55 -32.92
CA TYR A 85 24.31 23.95 -31.61
C TYR A 85 24.36 22.42 -31.63
N ILE A 86 24.46 21.78 -32.81
CA ILE A 86 24.43 20.33 -32.96
C ILE A 86 25.60 19.67 -32.21
N ASP A 87 26.80 20.24 -32.22
CA ASP A 87 27.94 19.66 -31.50
C ASP A 87 27.77 19.76 -29.98
N SER A 88 27.22 20.87 -29.47
CA SER A 88 26.94 21.01 -28.03
C SER A 88 25.81 20.07 -27.59
N ILE A 89 24.76 19.96 -28.41
CA ILE A 89 23.63 19.05 -28.20
C ILE A 89 24.08 17.60 -28.32
N ALA A 90 24.93 17.24 -29.28
CA ALA A 90 25.45 15.89 -29.46
C ALA A 90 26.30 15.45 -28.27
N ASN A 91 27.21 16.31 -27.78
CA ASN A 91 28.00 16.02 -26.60
C ASN A 91 27.12 15.88 -25.34
N MET A 92 26.08 16.70 -25.20
CA MET A 92 25.11 16.57 -24.11
C MET A 92 24.28 15.28 -24.24
N LEU A 93 23.83 14.93 -25.45
CA LEU A 93 23.06 13.72 -25.74
C LEU A 93 23.89 12.45 -25.54
N ASP A 94 25.15 12.44 -25.93
CA ASP A 94 26.07 11.32 -25.68
C ASP A 94 26.40 11.19 -24.20
N MET A 95 26.54 12.30 -23.46
CA MET A 95 26.70 12.26 -22.01
C MET A 95 25.44 11.71 -21.32
N ILE A 96 24.25 12.15 -21.76
CA ILE A 96 22.95 11.63 -21.29
C ILE A 96 22.82 10.15 -21.63
N ARG A 97 23.21 9.73 -22.84
CA ARG A 97 23.18 8.33 -23.28
C ARG A 97 24.11 7.46 -22.44
N ALA A 98 25.33 7.92 -22.20
CA ALA A 98 26.34 7.22 -21.39
C ALA A 98 25.91 7.05 -19.91
N THR A 99 25.15 8.00 -19.35
CA THR A 99 24.63 7.90 -17.98
C THR A 99 23.21 7.33 -17.88
N SER A 100 22.46 7.25 -18.99
CA SER A 100 21.04 6.85 -18.99
C SER A 100 20.79 5.45 -18.45
N VAL A 101 21.58 4.45 -18.88
CA VAL A 101 21.41 3.06 -18.45
C VAL A 101 21.75 2.90 -16.96
N ALA A 102 22.84 3.50 -16.51
CA ALA A 102 23.24 3.47 -15.09
C ALA A 102 22.20 4.18 -14.21
N ASN A 103 21.73 5.35 -14.63
CA ASN A 103 20.69 6.10 -13.92
C ASN A 103 19.35 5.37 -13.92
N ALA A 104 19.02 4.65 -14.98
CA ALA A 104 17.79 3.87 -15.01
C ALA A 104 17.83 2.64 -14.10
N ILE A 105 18.97 1.95 -14.03
CA ILE A 105 19.17 0.85 -13.08
C ILE A 105 19.02 1.40 -11.66
N ILE A 106 19.75 2.47 -11.31
CA ILE A 106 19.68 3.09 -9.99
C ILE A 106 18.27 3.60 -9.68
N GLY A 107 17.61 4.23 -10.66
CA GLY A 107 16.24 4.75 -10.54
C GLY A 107 15.18 3.67 -10.39
N SER A 108 15.44 2.44 -10.86
CA SER A 108 14.55 1.29 -10.73
C SER A 108 14.65 0.55 -9.39
N ILE A 109 15.72 0.78 -8.62
CA ILE A 109 15.97 0.13 -7.31
C ILE A 109 14.75 0.22 -6.37
N PRO A 110 14.11 1.38 -6.18
CA PRO A 110 12.95 1.48 -5.29
C PRO A 110 11.76 0.63 -5.75
N ALA A 111 11.51 0.56 -7.05
CA ALA A 111 10.41 -0.23 -7.61
C ALA A 111 10.65 -1.73 -7.44
N ILE A 112 11.88 -2.18 -7.70
CA ILE A 112 12.30 -3.58 -7.53
C ILE A 112 12.21 -3.99 -6.06
N LEU A 113 12.76 -3.18 -5.15
CA LEU A 113 12.74 -3.50 -3.72
C LEU A 113 11.33 -3.46 -3.12
N LEU A 114 10.45 -2.58 -3.61
CA LEU A 114 9.03 -2.60 -3.25
C LEU A 114 8.39 -3.93 -3.69
N ALA A 115 8.63 -4.36 -4.93
CA ALA A 115 8.09 -5.63 -5.43
C ALA A 115 8.60 -6.82 -4.61
N VAL A 116 9.90 -6.88 -4.32
CA VAL A 116 10.51 -7.92 -3.47
C VAL A 116 9.89 -7.90 -2.07
N ALA A 117 9.67 -6.73 -1.48
CA ALA A 117 9.03 -6.61 -0.18
C ALA A 117 7.60 -7.17 -0.16
N MET A 118 6.82 -6.96 -1.23
CA MET A 118 5.49 -7.56 -1.37
C MET A 118 5.56 -9.08 -1.48
N TRP A 119 6.50 -9.62 -2.26
CA TRP A 119 6.72 -11.06 -2.36
C TRP A 119 7.15 -11.71 -1.04
N ILE A 120 8.06 -11.09 -0.30
CA ILE A 120 8.46 -11.55 1.04
C ILE A 120 7.24 -11.60 1.96
N HIS A 121 6.39 -10.57 1.95
CA HIS A 121 5.19 -10.55 2.76
C HIS A 121 4.18 -11.65 2.35
N PHE A 122 3.98 -11.86 1.04
CA PHE A 122 3.11 -12.92 0.52
C PHE A 122 3.58 -14.32 0.95
N VAL A 123 4.85 -14.65 0.72
CA VAL A 123 5.43 -15.96 1.07
C VAL A 123 5.35 -16.20 2.58
N THR A 124 5.62 -15.16 3.37
CA THR A 124 5.50 -15.22 4.83
C THR A 124 4.06 -15.52 5.26
N CYS A 125 3.07 -14.85 4.68
CA CYS A 125 1.66 -15.05 5.04
C CYS A 125 1.14 -16.43 4.57
N ARG A 126 1.68 -16.96 3.48
CA ARG A 126 1.32 -18.28 2.93
C ARG A 126 1.99 -19.43 3.68
N ASN A 127 3.09 -19.19 4.38
CA ASN A 127 3.78 -20.22 5.14
C ASN A 127 2.93 -20.72 6.32
N ARG A 128 2.65 -22.03 6.32
CA ARG A 128 1.87 -22.72 7.35
C ARG A 128 2.75 -23.37 8.43
N MET A 129 4.08 -23.33 8.27
CA MET A 129 5.03 -23.99 9.18
C MET A 129 5.23 -23.24 10.49
N SER A 130 4.92 -21.94 10.55
CA SER A 130 5.03 -21.12 11.75
C SER A 130 3.78 -20.27 11.93
N GLY A 131 3.27 -20.14 13.14
CA GLY A 131 2.12 -19.27 13.48
C GLY A 131 2.45 -17.78 13.36
N ASN A 132 3.73 -17.41 13.41
CA ASN A 132 4.18 -16.02 13.34
C ASN A 132 4.26 -15.47 11.90
N ILE A 133 4.28 -14.14 11.75
CA ILE A 133 4.47 -13.43 10.48
C ILE A 133 5.76 -12.62 10.54
N SER A 134 6.72 -12.92 9.66
CA SER A 134 7.88 -12.07 9.41
C SER A 134 7.45 -10.67 8.94
N THR A 135 7.92 -9.65 9.65
CA THR A 135 7.67 -8.24 9.31
C THR A 135 8.71 -7.66 8.35
N ALA A 136 9.61 -8.46 7.79
CA ALA A 136 10.72 -8.00 6.95
C ALA A 136 10.25 -7.22 5.71
N GLY A 137 9.23 -7.72 5.00
CA GLY A 137 8.64 -6.99 3.86
C GLY A 137 8.04 -5.64 4.28
N LEU A 138 7.32 -5.62 5.42
CA LEU A 138 6.75 -4.39 5.96
C LEU A 138 7.81 -3.37 6.41
N THR A 139 8.95 -3.83 6.95
CA THR A 139 10.07 -2.92 7.27
C THR A 139 10.69 -2.29 6.04
N ILE A 140 10.89 -3.05 4.96
CA ILE A 140 11.42 -2.52 3.70
C ILE A 140 10.45 -1.47 3.15
N CYS A 141 9.15 -1.79 3.07
CA CYS A 141 8.12 -0.84 2.66
C CYS A 141 8.14 0.44 3.50
N LYS A 142 8.29 0.32 4.84
CA LYS A 142 8.35 1.46 5.74
C LYS A 142 9.53 2.39 5.43
N VAL A 143 10.72 1.83 5.23
CA VAL A 143 11.94 2.61 4.93
C VAL A 143 11.76 3.40 3.64
N PHE A 144 11.23 2.78 2.58
CA PHE A 144 10.92 3.50 1.35
C PHE A 144 9.94 4.64 1.55
N ARG A 145 8.90 4.46 2.37
CA ARG A 145 7.95 5.55 2.65
C ARG A 145 8.61 6.73 3.38
N TYR A 146 9.60 6.49 4.25
CA TYR A 146 10.40 7.59 4.80
C TYR A 146 11.24 8.29 3.72
N ILE A 147 11.89 7.54 2.85
CA ILE A 147 12.69 8.10 1.75
C ILE A 147 11.79 8.98 0.85
N TYR A 148 10.62 8.48 0.44
CA TYR A 148 9.66 9.25 -0.35
C TYR A 148 9.13 10.49 0.38
N MET A 149 8.88 10.40 1.70
CA MET A 149 8.47 11.54 2.50
C MET A 149 9.55 12.63 2.52
N VAL A 150 10.81 12.25 2.77
CA VAL A 150 11.94 13.20 2.78
C VAL A 150 12.14 13.80 1.39
N ALA A 151 12.08 12.98 0.33
CA ALA A 151 12.19 13.45 -1.05
C ALA A 151 11.08 14.45 -1.41
N LEU A 152 9.84 14.21 -0.97
CA LEU A 152 8.73 15.15 -1.15
C LEU A 152 8.94 16.46 -0.39
N CYS A 153 9.49 16.42 0.82
CA CYS A 153 9.83 17.62 1.58
C CYS A 153 10.94 18.44 0.88
N LEU A 154 11.98 17.78 0.37
CA LEU A 154 13.04 18.45 -0.39
C LEU A 154 12.50 19.02 -1.70
N CYS A 155 11.66 18.27 -2.41
CA CYS A 155 11.00 18.73 -3.63
C CYS A 155 10.12 19.96 -3.36
N ALA A 156 9.34 19.96 -2.27
CA ALA A 156 8.54 21.10 -1.86
C ALA A 156 9.41 22.33 -1.60
N PHE A 157 10.52 22.18 -0.89
CA PHE A 157 11.47 23.27 -0.65
C PHE A 157 12.04 23.83 -1.97
N LEU A 158 12.49 22.97 -2.88
CA LEU A 158 13.05 23.39 -4.17
C LEU A 158 12.01 24.09 -5.06
N VAL A 159 10.78 23.59 -5.11
CA VAL A 159 9.69 24.23 -5.89
C VAL A 159 9.35 25.60 -5.31
N LEU A 160 9.23 25.72 -3.98
CA LEU A 160 8.96 27.01 -3.34
C LEU A 160 10.12 27.99 -3.51
N ALA A 161 11.37 27.52 -3.40
CA ALA A 161 12.55 28.35 -3.66
C ALA A 161 12.61 28.81 -5.11
N GLY A 162 12.28 27.93 -6.06
CA GLY A 162 12.18 28.27 -7.49
C GLY A 162 11.12 29.32 -7.77
N ILE A 163 9.92 29.17 -7.20
CA ILE A 163 8.85 30.16 -7.32
C ILE A 163 9.27 31.51 -6.70
N ALA A 164 9.92 31.48 -5.54
CA ALA A 164 10.43 32.69 -4.90
C ALA A 164 11.52 33.38 -5.75
N LEU A 165 12.41 32.61 -6.38
CA LEU A 165 13.43 33.15 -7.28
C LEU A 165 12.79 33.81 -8.51
N VAL A 166 11.81 33.15 -9.13
CA VAL A 166 11.05 33.74 -10.25
C VAL A 166 10.37 35.04 -9.82
N LEU A 167 9.78 35.07 -8.64
CA LEU A 167 9.16 36.28 -8.10
C LEU A 167 10.20 37.42 -7.92
N ILE A 168 11.39 37.10 -7.40
CA ILE A 168 12.47 38.09 -7.25
C ILE A 168 12.90 38.64 -8.61
N VAL A 169 13.09 37.79 -9.62
CA VAL A 169 13.49 38.21 -10.98
C VAL A 169 12.42 39.11 -11.61
N VAL A 170 11.14 38.73 -11.50
CA VAL A 170 10.01 39.52 -12.02
C VAL A 170 9.93 40.89 -11.34
N LEU A 171 10.19 40.95 -10.02
CA LEU A 171 10.22 42.21 -9.28
C LEU A 171 11.45 43.07 -9.58
N SER A 172 12.59 42.48 -9.95
CA SER A 172 13.83 43.21 -10.19
C SER A 172 13.97 43.74 -11.62
N GLU A 173 13.54 42.97 -12.63
CA GLU A 173 13.74 43.33 -14.05
C GLU A 173 12.50 43.98 -14.67
N GLY A 174 11.36 43.97 -13.97
CA GLY A 174 10.08 44.37 -14.55
C GLY A 174 9.59 43.34 -15.58
N VAL A 175 8.36 43.52 -16.07
CA VAL A 175 7.77 42.59 -17.03
C VAL A 175 8.22 43.01 -18.44
N PRO A 176 8.79 42.12 -19.27
CA PRO A 176 9.12 42.49 -20.65
C PRO A 176 7.84 42.91 -21.39
N PRO A 177 7.85 44.04 -22.14
CA PRO A 177 6.65 44.69 -22.68
C PRO A 177 5.91 43.91 -23.78
N MET A 178 6.21 42.62 -23.97
CA MET A 178 5.78 41.85 -25.14
C MET A 178 4.52 41.00 -24.97
N ALA A 179 3.74 41.12 -23.89
CA ALA A 179 2.69 40.12 -23.63
C ALA A 179 1.27 40.62 -23.29
N PHE A 180 1.05 41.86 -22.85
CA PHE A 180 -0.29 42.25 -22.38
C PHE A 180 -0.65 43.70 -22.68
N ALA A 181 -1.82 43.93 -23.27
CA ALA A 181 -2.41 45.26 -23.44
C ALA A 181 -2.98 45.73 -22.09
N GLY A 182 -2.15 46.42 -21.29
CA GLY A 182 -2.50 46.98 -19.98
C GLY A 182 -1.39 47.92 -19.50
N SER A 183 -1.67 48.72 -18.47
CA SER A 183 -0.61 49.51 -17.82
C SER A 183 0.41 48.56 -17.16
N GLU A 184 1.70 48.93 -17.15
CA GLU A 184 2.79 48.09 -16.64
C GLU A 184 2.53 47.63 -15.19
N ASP A 185 1.93 48.52 -14.38
CA ASP A 185 1.55 48.26 -12.99
C ASP A 185 0.39 47.26 -12.85
N GLU A 186 -0.61 47.31 -13.72
CA GLU A 186 -1.74 46.37 -13.72
C GLU A 186 -1.30 44.96 -14.12
N VAL A 187 -0.42 44.85 -15.12
CA VAL A 187 0.13 43.56 -15.58
C VAL A 187 1.00 42.94 -14.49
N LEU A 188 1.88 43.72 -13.84
CA LEU A 188 2.73 43.23 -12.76
C LEU A 188 1.91 42.76 -11.54
N LEU A 189 0.89 43.52 -11.13
CA LEU A 189 -0.03 43.12 -10.06
C LEU A 189 -0.73 41.79 -10.38
N SER A 190 -1.21 41.64 -11.62
CA SER A 190 -1.91 40.42 -12.05
C SER A 190 -1.01 39.17 -11.99
N ILE A 191 0.26 39.28 -12.42
CA ILE A 191 1.23 38.19 -12.38
C ILE A 191 1.53 37.78 -10.94
N ILE A 192 1.73 38.75 -10.04
CA ILE A 192 1.99 38.48 -8.61
C ILE A 192 0.80 37.75 -7.98
N VAL A 193 -0.44 38.18 -8.25
CA VAL A 193 -1.64 37.53 -7.71
C VAL A 193 -1.76 36.09 -8.21
N ILE A 194 -1.55 35.85 -9.51
CA ILE A 194 -1.59 34.50 -10.08
C ILE A 194 -0.51 33.62 -9.45
N MET A 195 0.72 34.12 -9.34
CA MET A 195 1.84 33.39 -8.72
C MET A 195 1.60 33.10 -7.23
N ALA A 196 0.95 34.00 -6.50
CA ALA A 196 0.57 33.79 -5.11
C ALA A 196 -0.47 32.66 -4.99
N ILE A 197 -1.48 32.64 -5.86
CA ILE A 197 -2.49 31.57 -5.91
C ILE A 197 -1.84 30.23 -6.24
N VAL A 198 -0.96 30.20 -7.25
CA VAL A 198 -0.20 28.99 -7.62
C VAL A 198 0.63 28.49 -6.45
N THR A 199 1.33 29.39 -5.74
CA THR A 199 2.12 29.04 -4.55
C THR A 199 1.25 28.40 -3.48
N LEU A 200 0.08 28.98 -3.18
CA LEU A 200 -0.86 28.44 -2.20
C LEU A 200 -1.33 27.03 -2.58
N VAL A 201 -1.72 26.84 -3.84
CA VAL A 201 -2.15 25.54 -4.37
C VAL A 201 -1.01 24.51 -4.29
N CYS A 202 0.23 24.90 -4.61
CA CYS A 202 1.40 24.04 -4.48
C CYS A 202 1.64 23.62 -3.02
N ILE A 203 1.60 24.55 -2.07
CA ILE A 203 1.75 24.25 -0.63
C ILE A 203 0.68 23.25 -0.19
N PHE A 204 -0.57 23.49 -0.56
CA PHE A 204 -1.68 22.59 -0.23
C PHE A 204 -1.45 21.18 -0.78
N ALA A 205 -1.05 21.06 -2.06
CA ALA A 205 -0.75 19.77 -2.69
C ALA A 205 0.41 19.03 -1.98
N PHE A 206 1.48 19.74 -1.59
CA PHE A 206 2.59 19.14 -0.85
C PHE A 206 2.16 18.65 0.54
N VAL A 207 1.35 19.42 1.27
CA VAL A 207 0.83 19.00 2.58
C VAL A 207 -0.02 17.72 2.46
N LEU A 208 -0.89 17.63 1.45
CA LEU A 208 -1.64 16.41 1.17
C LEU A 208 -0.72 15.22 0.85
N GLY A 209 0.30 15.43 0.01
CA GLY A 209 1.29 14.41 -0.32
C GLY A 209 2.07 13.89 0.89
N ILE A 210 2.53 14.79 1.77
CA ILE A 210 3.28 14.45 2.99
C ILE A 210 2.39 13.69 3.98
N THR A 211 1.18 14.18 4.22
CA THR A 211 0.22 13.51 5.13
C THR A 211 -0.21 12.15 4.60
N TYR A 212 -0.27 11.96 3.28
CA TYR A 212 -0.50 10.66 2.65
C TYR A 212 0.61 9.66 2.99
N GLN A 213 1.89 10.02 2.78
CA GLN A 213 3.01 9.14 3.15
C GLN A 213 3.02 8.84 4.66
N ALA A 214 2.74 9.84 5.51
CA ALA A 214 2.64 9.65 6.96
C ALA A 214 1.49 8.69 7.35
N SER A 215 0.38 8.69 6.62
CA SER A 215 -0.73 7.76 6.85
C SER A 215 -0.38 6.32 6.45
N LEU A 216 0.38 6.11 5.38
CA LEU A 216 0.92 4.80 4.98
C LEU A 216 1.88 4.25 6.04
N ILE A 217 2.79 5.08 6.56
CA ILE A 217 3.74 4.68 7.61
C ILE A 217 3.00 4.25 8.88
N ARG A 218 1.97 5.02 9.29
CA ARG A 218 1.11 4.66 10.43
C ARG A 218 0.42 3.32 10.22
N MET A 219 -0.10 3.07 9.03
CA MET A 219 -0.74 1.79 8.70
C MET A 219 0.24 0.61 8.76
N ILE A 220 1.43 0.76 8.16
CA ILE A 220 2.47 -0.29 8.20
C ILE A 220 2.88 -0.59 9.65
N ASN A 221 3.08 0.44 10.49
CA ASN A 221 3.41 0.24 11.90
C ASN A 221 2.30 -0.50 12.64
N ARG A 222 1.02 -0.15 12.41
CA ARG A 222 -0.12 -0.86 13.00
C ARG A 222 -0.13 -2.33 12.61
N THR A 223 -0.03 -2.64 11.32
CA THR A 223 0.01 -4.05 10.86
C THR A 223 1.20 -4.81 11.45
N LYS A 224 2.36 -4.17 11.61
CA LYS A 224 3.51 -4.78 12.32
C LYS A 224 3.21 -5.03 13.79
N THR A 225 2.60 -4.09 14.49
CA THR A 225 2.19 -4.26 15.89
C THR A 225 1.19 -5.39 16.01
N VAL A 226 0.21 -5.50 15.12
CA VAL A 226 -0.74 -6.63 15.09
C VAL A 226 0.01 -7.96 14.87
N ALA A 227 0.97 -8.00 13.94
CA ALA A 227 1.77 -9.21 13.70
C ALA A 227 2.64 -9.64 14.90
N GLN A 228 3.15 -8.68 15.69
CA GLN A 228 4.06 -8.95 16.81
C GLN A 228 3.35 -9.16 18.15
N SER A 229 2.25 -8.42 18.39
CA SER A 229 1.50 -8.47 19.65
C SER A 229 0.29 -9.40 19.58
N GLY A 230 -0.23 -9.67 18.38
CA GLY A 230 -1.46 -10.41 18.17
C GLY A 230 -2.72 -9.69 18.67
N MET A 231 -2.61 -8.41 19.04
CA MET A 231 -3.76 -7.57 19.40
C MET A 231 -4.40 -7.04 18.12
N ALA A 232 -5.72 -7.18 17.98
CA ALA A 232 -6.45 -6.63 16.84
C ALA A 232 -6.45 -5.08 16.88
N ASP A 233 -6.21 -4.44 15.73
CA ASP A 233 -6.30 -2.98 15.57
C ASP A 233 -7.00 -2.63 14.25
N ASP A 234 -8.28 -2.21 14.34
CA ASP A 234 -9.12 -1.81 13.21
C ASP A 234 -8.92 -0.34 12.79
N ARG A 235 -7.96 0.38 13.37
CA ARG A 235 -7.78 1.80 13.02
C ARG A 235 -7.13 1.90 11.64
N VAL A 236 -7.91 1.78 10.57
CA VAL A 236 -7.53 2.12 9.19
C VAL A 236 -8.07 3.51 8.87
N SER A 237 -7.19 4.42 8.51
CA SER A 237 -7.59 5.80 8.18
C SER A 237 -8.41 5.83 6.89
N SER A 238 -9.63 6.35 6.93
CA SER A 238 -10.44 6.56 5.71
C SER A 238 -9.75 7.52 4.72
N TYR A 239 -9.00 8.50 5.24
CA TYR A 239 -8.17 9.40 4.43
C TYR A 239 -7.15 8.63 3.60
N LEU A 240 -6.49 7.62 4.19
CA LEU A 240 -5.50 6.80 3.50
C LEU A 240 -6.14 6.08 2.32
N VAL A 241 -7.28 5.41 2.55
CA VAL A 241 -8.00 4.65 1.51
C VAL A 241 -8.44 5.59 0.38
N GLY A 242 -9.06 6.72 0.71
CA GLY A 242 -9.51 7.71 -0.27
C GLY A 242 -8.36 8.29 -1.10
N MET A 243 -7.25 8.66 -0.46
CA MET A 243 -6.08 9.19 -1.17
C MET A 243 -5.38 8.12 -2.02
N THR A 244 -5.34 6.85 -1.59
CA THR A 244 -4.79 5.78 -2.45
C THR A 244 -5.63 5.61 -3.71
N TYR A 245 -6.96 5.69 -3.64
CA TYR A 245 -7.81 5.70 -4.83
C TYR A 245 -7.54 6.92 -5.72
N PHE A 246 -7.46 8.11 -5.14
CA PHE A 246 -7.16 9.33 -5.88
C PHE A 246 -5.83 9.23 -6.64
N VAL A 247 -4.76 8.82 -5.96
CA VAL A 247 -3.44 8.63 -6.57
C VAL A 247 -3.49 7.54 -7.64
N ALA A 248 -4.23 6.45 -7.42
CA ALA A 248 -4.40 5.39 -8.42
C ALA A 248 -5.06 5.92 -9.70
N VAL A 249 -6.14 6.70 -9.58
CA VAL A 249 -6.85 7.30 -10.72
C VAL A 249 -5.95 8.27 -11.46
N CYS A 250 -5.26 9.17 -10.76
CA CYS A 250 -4.29 10.07 -11.39
C CYS A 250 -3.19 9.30 -12.13
N THR A 251 -2.67 8.22 -11.53
CA THR A 251 -1.63 7.38 -12.16
C THR A 251 -2.16 6.69 -13.41
N LEU A 252 -3.40 6.20 -13.40
CA LEU A 252 -4.03 5.59 -14.58
C LEU A 252 -4.25 6.62 -15.69
N ILE A 253 -4.76 7.81 -15.36
CA ILE A 253 -4.95 8.89 -16.34
C ILE A 253 -3.60 9.26 -16.96
N SER A 254 -2.57 9.49 -16.14
CA SER A 254 -1.21 9.76 -16.61
C SER A 254 -0.67 8.63 -17.50
N GLY A 255 -0.96 7.37 -17.18
CA GLY A 255 -0.57 6.23 -17.99
C GLY A 255 -1.27 6.16 -19.34
N VAL A 256 -2.55 6.53 -19.42
CA VAL A 256 -3.28 6.62 -20.69
C VAL A 256 -2.68 7.72 -21.58
N PHE A 257 -2.36 8.89 -21.01
CA PHE A 257 -1.68 9.96 -21.76
C PHE A 257 -0.28 9.55 -22.21
N ALA A 258 0.48 8.86 -21.35
CA ALA A 258 1.81 8.36 -21.68
C ALA A 258 1.79 7.33 -22.82
N LEU A 259 0.66 6.67 -23.09
CA LEU A 259 0.56 5.67 -24.16
C LEU A 259 0.85 6.27 -25.55
N PHE A 260 0.54 7.56 -25.73
CA PHE A 260 0.77 8.30 -26.97
C PHE A 260 2.23 8.71 -27.16
N THR A 261 3.00 8.84 -26.08
CA THR A 261 4.36 9.38 -26.12
C THR A 261 5.43 8.32 -25.85
N ALA A 262 5.15 7.35 -24.99
CA ALA A 262 6.07 6.31 -24.56
C ALA A 262 5.30 5.03 -24.17
N PRO A 263 4.98 4.13 -25.12
CA PRO A 263 4.05 3.03 -24.90
C PRO A 263 4.55 2.02 -23.84
N ILE A 264 5.85 1.76 -23.76
CA ILE A 264 6.41 0.78 -22.81
C ILE A 264 6.31 1.28 -21.36
N SER A 265 6.68 2.55 -21.11
CA SER A 265 6.57 3.13 -19.77
C SER A 265 5.10 3.34 -19.37
N ALA A 266 4.24 3.67 -20.35
CA ALA A 266 2.81 3.81 -20.15
C ALA A 266 2.17 2.53 -19.59
N VAL A 267 2.43 1.37 -20.20
CA VAL A 267 1.93 0.09 -19.66
C VAL A 267 2.45 -0.15 -18.24
N GLY A 268 3.70 0.21 -17.96
CA GLY A 268 4.26 0.15 -16.60
C GLY A 268 3.48 1.00 -15.59
N THR A 269 3.15 2.24 -15.95
CA THR A 269 2.33 3.13 -15.11
C THR A 269 0.89 2.65 -14.93
N LEU A 270 0.30 2.02 -15.95
CA LEU A 270 -1.03 1.40 -15.85
C LEU A 270 -1.03 0.19 -14.90
N CYS A 271 0.01 -0.65 -14.96
CA CYS A 271 0.21 -1.74 -13.99
C CYS A 271 0.37 -1.19 -12.56
N GLN A 272 1.10 -0.09 -12.38
CA GLN A 272 1.26 0.54 -11.07
C GLN A 272 -0.07 1.12 -10.56
N GLY A 273 -0.83 1.81 -11.42
CA GLY A 273 -2.14 2.37 -11.08
C GLY A 273 -3.14 1.28 -10.65
N SER A 274 -3.21 0.18 -11.40
CA SER A 274 -4.06 -0.97 -11.05
C SER A 274 -3.61 -1.66 -9.76
N ALA A 275 -2.30 -1.77 -9.50
CA ALA A 275 -1.79 -2.26 -8.21
C ALA A 275 -2.23 -1.37 -7.03
N LEU A 276 -2.25 -0.05 -7.20
CA LEU A 276 -2.72 0.88 -6.17
C LEU A 276 -4.23 0.75 -5.90
N ILE A 277 -5.05 0.46 -6.92
CA ILE A 277 -6.47 0.14 -6.73
C ILE A 277 -6.62 -1.11 -5.85
N LEU A 278 -5.89 -2.18 -6.18
CA LEU A 278 -5.92 -3.40 -5.38
C LEU A 278 -5.43 -3.15 -3.95
N ALA A 279 -4.41 -2.31 -3.75
CA ALA A 279 -3.96 -1.90 -2.43
C ALA A 279 -5.07 -1.20 -1.63
N ALA A 280 -5.84 -0.30 -2.25
CA ALA A 280 -6.96 0.37 -1.60
C ALA A 280 -8.09 -0.61 -1.22
N VAL A 281 -8.42 -1.56 -2.11
CA VAL A 281 -9.40 -2.62 -1.83
C VAL A 281 -8.93 -3.51 -0.66
N LEU A 282 -7.65 -3.89 -0.64
CA LEU A 282 -7.06 -4.70 0.42
C LEU A 282 -7.07 -3.97 1.78
N LEU A 283 -6.83 -2.66 1.81
CA LEU A 283 -6.96 -1.85 3.03
C LEU A 283 -8.40 -1.84 3.56
N GLY A 284 -9.40 -1.76 2.67
CA GLY A 284 -10.81 -1.83 3.04
C GLY A 284 -11.21 -3.22 3.59
N ARG A 285 -10.73 -4.29 2.96
CA ARG A 285 -10.94 -5.66 3.45
C ARG A 285 -10.23 -5.91 4.78
N TYR A 286 -9.03 -5.37 4.97
CA TYR A 286 -8.30 -5.42 6.23
C TYR A 286 -9.08 -4.80 7.36
N ARG A 287 -9.61 -3.59 7.15
CA ARG A 287 -10.48 -2.93 8.12
C ARG A 287 -11.67 -3.82 8.49
N THR A 288 -12.42 -4.26 7.49
CA THR A 288 -13.63 -5.07 7.71
C THR A 288 -13.33 -6.37 8.46
N ALA A 289 -12.27 -7.08 8.07
CA ALA A 289 -11.87 -8.34 8.70
C ALA A 289 -11.34 -8.13 10.13
N MET A 290 -10.60 -7.05 10.39
CA MET A 290 -10.13 -6.74 11.74
C MET A 290 -11.26 -6.29 12.67
N ASN A 291 -12.25 -5.56 12.13
CA ASN A 291 -13.46 -5.19 12.84
C ASN A 291 -14.27 -6.42 13.28
N GLN A 292 -14.37 -7.46 12.44
CA GLN A 292 -15.04 -8.73 12.78
C GLN A 292 -14.33 -9.50 13.91
N VAL A 293 -13.00 -9.37 14.03
CA VAL A 293 -12.25 -9.97 15.14
C VAL A 293 -12.42 -9.18 16.43
N LEU A 294 -12.50 -7.85 16.33
CA LEU A 294 -12.65 -6.97 17.48
C LEU A 294 -14.08 -6.96 18.04
N PHE A 295 -15.08 -7.08 17.15
CA PHE A 295 -16.50 -7.13 17.48
C PHE A 295 -17.14 -8.32 16.73
N PRO A 296 -17.00 -9.55 17.26
CA PRO A 296 -17.64 -10.71 16.65
C PRO A 296 -19.16 -10.46 16.60
N PRO A 297 -19.83 -10.75 15.47
CA PRO A 297 -21.27 -10.58 15.38
C PRO A 297 -21.91 -11.48 16.45
N VAL A 298 -22.60 -10.86 17.41
CA VAL A 298 -23.44 -11.57 18.37
C VAL A 298 -24.45 -12.33 17.52
N GLN A 299 -24.32 -13.67 17.46
CA GLN A 299 -25.38 -14.49 16.87
C GLN A 299 -26.66 -14.13 17.61
N PRO A 300 -27.79 -13.83 16.92
CA PRO A 300 -29.05 -13.66 17.60
C PRO A 300 -29.24 -14.89 18.47
N ALA A 301 -29.37 -14.69 19.78
CA ALA A 301 -29.71 -15.79 20.69
C ALA A 301 -31.03 -16.34 20.16
N VAL A 302 -30.98 -17.48 19.47
CA VAL A 302 -32.19 -18.15 19.02
C VAL A 302 -32.92 -18.48 20.32
N PRO A 303 -34.09 -17.89 20.59
CA PRO A 303 -34.81 -18.21 21.80
C PRO A 303 -35.06 -19.73 21.78
N PRO A 304 -34.92 -20.43 22.92
CA PRO A 304 -34.96 -21.90 23.00
C PRO A 304 -36.25 -22.53 22.47
N MET A 305 -37.26 -21.72 22.13
CA MET A 305 -38.55 -22.15 21.59
C MET A 305 -38.50 -22.71 20.15
N TYR A 306 -37.38 -22.61 19.44
CA TYR A 306 -37.25 -23.14 18.06
C TYR A 306 -36.27 -24.32 17.92
N ALA A 307 -35.67 -24.80 19.02
CA ALA A 307 -34.73 -25.91 18.98
C ALA A 307 -35.38 -27.26 18.63
N ASP A 308 -36.68 -27.42 18.87
CA ASP A 308 -37.39 -28.70 18.69
C ASP A 308 -38.00 -28.92 17.29
N LEU A 309 -37.88 -27.95 16.36
CA LEU A 309 -38.55 -28.05 15.05
C LEU A 309 -37.70 -28.68 13.93
N PHE A 310 -36.45 -29.07 14.20
CA PHE A 310 -35.59 -29.73 13.21
C PHE A 310 -34.84 -30.93 13.81
N PRO A 311 -35.42 -32.15 13.79
CA PRO A 311 -34.68 -33.35 14.12
C PRO A 311 -33.75 -33.67 12.94
N GLY A 312 -32.49 -33.23 12.99
CA GLY A 312 -31.54 -33.62 11.96
C GLY A 312 -30.14 -33.01 11.96
N GLN A 313 -29.85 -31.95 12.72
CA GLN A 313 -28.48 -31.41 12.75
C GLN A 313 -28.06 -31.07 14.17
N GLN A 314 -27.45 -32.04 14.84
CA GLN A 314 -26.53 -31.78 15.94
C GLN A 314 -25.16 -31.41 15.35
N PRO A 315 -24.62 -30.19 15.54
CA PRO A 315 -23.19 -29.99 15.51
C PRO A 315 -22.63 -30.56 16.81
N GLN A 316 -21.96 -31.69 16.68
CA GLN A 316 -21.23 -32.37 17.73
C GLN A 316 -20.19 -31.42 18.34
N GLN A 317 -20.48 -30.94 19.54
CA GLN A 317 -19.61 -30.04 20.30
C GLN A 317 -18.53 -30.90 20.98
N ALA A 318 -17.33 -30.91 20.42
CA ALA A 318 -16.16 -31.52 21.05
C ALA A 318 -15.54 -30.51 22.03
N GLY A 319 -15.68 -30.79 23.32
CA GLY A 319 -14.98 -30.10 24.42
C GLY A 319 -14.67 -31.12 25.52
N PRO A 320 -13.45 -31.13 26.08
CA PRO A 320 -12.97 -32.15 27.00
C PRO A 320 -13.43 -31.86 28.44
N ASP A 321 -13.53 -32.92 29.23
CA ASP A 321 -13.77 -32.94 30.68
C ASP A 321 -15.21 -32.68 31.16
N GLY A 322 -15.93 -33.78 31.38
CA GLY A 322 -17.18 -33.82 32.14
C GLY A 322 -17.67 -35.26 32.27
N GLN A 323 -17.39 -35.89 33.41
CA GLN A 323 -17.71 -37.29 33.71
C GLN A 323 -19.20 -37.61 33.48
N PRO A 324 -19.53 -38.80 32.93
CA PRO A 324 -20.91 -39.27 32.92
C PRO A 324 -21.29 -39.70 34.35
N VAL A 325 -22.20 -38.96 34.99
CA VAL A 325 -22.93 -39.45 36.16
C VAL A 325 -23.86 -40.57 35.68
N PRO A 326 -23.84 -41.78 36.28
CA PRO A 326 -24.76 -42.84 35.92
C PRO A 326 -26.20 -42.41 36.25
N GLN A 327 -27.09 -42.47 35.26
CA GLN A 327 -28.53 -42.42 35.49
C GLN A 327 -28.95 -43.72 36.17
N ASP A 328 -29.45 -43.65 37.40
CA ASP A 328 -30.19 -44.74 38.02
C ASP A 328 -31.54 -44.93 37.31
N PRO A 329 -31.99 -46.17 37.04
CA PRO A 329 -33.31 -46.43 36.46
C PRO A 329 -34.41 -46.24 37.51
N ALA A 330 -35.45 -45.49 37.13
CA ALA A 330 -36.69 -45.40 37.88
C ALA A 330 -37.44 -46.75 37.84
N ASP A 331 -37.63 -47.36 39.01
CA ASP A 331 -38.59 -48.45 39.23
C ASP A 331 -39.47 -48.12 40.45
N GLY A 332 -40.79 -48.29 40.30
CA GLY A 332 -41.69 -48.44 41.44
C GLY A 332 -42.89 -47.49 41.49
N PHE A 333 -43.87 -47.71 40.61
CA PHE A 333 -45.27 -47.39 40.93
C PHE A 333 -45.78 -48.38 42.00
N GLN A 334 -46.43 -47.88 43.05
CA GLN A 334 -47.75 -48.31 43.58
C GLN A 334 -47.93 -47.91 45.06
N GLN A 335 -48.89 -47.02 45.32
CA GLN A 335 -49.53 -46.82 46.62
C GLN A 335 -50.69 -47.82 46.78
N PRO A 336 -50.93 -48.40 47.97
CA PRO A 336 -52.21 -49.03 48.29
C PRO A 336 -53.15 -48.09 49.09
N PRO A 337 -54.47 -48.31 49.03
CA PRO A 337 -55.50 -47.39 49.48
C PRO A 337 -55.79 -47.47 50.98
N GLN A 338 -56.34 -46.38 51.51
CA GLN A 338 -56.83 -46.23 52.88
C GLN A 338 -58.02 -47.16 53.16
N GLN A 339 -57.91 -47.97 54.23
CA GLN A 339 -58.86 -48.11 55.34
C GLN A 339 -58.22 -48.90 56.48
#